data_AF-A0A656GEW8-F1
#
_entry.id   AF-A0A656GEW8-F1
#
_cell.length_a   1.000
_cell.length_b   1.000
_cell.length_c   1.000
_cell.angle_alpha   90.00
_cell.angle_beta   90.00
_cell.angle_gamma   90.00
#
_symmetry.space_group_name_H-M   'P 1'
#
loop_
_entity.id
_entity.type
_entity.pdbx_description
1 polymer ?
#
loop_
_entity_poly.entity_id
_entity_poly.type
_entity_poly.pdbx_seq_one_letter_code
_entity_poly.pdbx_strand_id
1 'polypeptide(L)'
;MAWYQSRPLNLSESPFMRRSTRSLVLLLALVPLIVVFVIANQRYRYVESALFDWQVFWQSDSLQSIGLDQYRVVTEAQVIDGLQDDVSGLSYDPDRKSLFTVTNQNPELVELSLDGRVLRRIPLVGFGDAEAVEYISPGTYVISDERRLRLIQIHVDDNTKSLDAAQAEQLTLGIPASGNKGYEGLAYDSVGKRLFVARERDPVQIIEVRGFPRTNSEAPGNLQVISNSKRDGRLSVR
;
A
#
# COMPACT_ATOMS: atom_id res chain seq x y z
N MET A 1 -41.66 71.40 57.62
CA MET A 1 -40.23 71.71 57.47
C MET A 1 -39.47 70.43 57.81
N ALA A 2 -38.47 70.05 56.98
CA ALA A 2 -37.61 68.86 57.08
C ALA A 2 -38.24 67.49 56.72
N TRP A 3 -37.65 66.60 55.91
CA TRP A 3 -36.64 66.62 54.84
C TRP A 3 -36.88 65.33 54.03
N TYR A 4 -36.97 65.43 52.70
CA TYR A 4 -37.14 64.30 51.78
C TYR A 4 -35.78 63.60 51.61
N GLN A 5 -35.62 62.38 52.16
CA GLN A 5 -34.45 61.55 51.90
C GLN A 5 -34.59 60.85 50.55
N SER A 6 -33.86 61.32 49.55
CA SER A 6 -33.65 60.63 48.28
C SER A 6 -32.69 59.45 48.48
N ARG A 7 -33.18 58.22 48.27
CA ARG A 7 -32.32 57.04 48.12
C ARG A 7 -31.56 57.14 46.79
N PRO A 8 -30.25 56.84 46.74
CA PRO A 8 -29.57 56.70 45.46
C PRO A 8 -30.02 55.43 44.75
N LEU A 9 -30.36 55.56 43.46
CA LEU A 9 -30.56 54.44 42.54
C LEU A 9 -29.22 53.69 42.40
N ASN A 10 -29.14 52.50 43.01
CA ASN A 10 -28.10 51.53 42.67
C ASN A 10 -28.34 51.09 41.23
N LEU A 11 -27.54 51.61 40.30
CA LEU A 11 -27.42 51.08 38.94
C LEU A 11 -26.86 49.66 39.07
N SER A 12 -27.74 48.67 38.92
CA SER A 12 -27.36 47.27 38.81
C SER A 12 -26.32 47.11 37.70
N GLU A 13 -25.11 46.67 38.05
CA GLU A 13 -24.20 46.10 37.07
C GLU A 13 -24.92 44.99 36.32
N SER A 14 -25.08 45.14 35.01
CA SER A 14 -25.75 44.18 34.15
C SER A 14 -24.88 42.92 34.01
N PRO A 15 -25.32 41.72 34.46
CA PRO A 15 -24.52 40.51 34.33
C PRO A 15 -24.52 39.93 32.90
N PHE A 16 -25.17 40.61 31.95
CA PHE A 16 -25.44 40.07 30.61
C PHE A 16 -24.31 40.28 29.57
N MET A 17 -23.33 41.14 29.82
CA MET A 17 -22.29 41.47 28.82
C MET A 17 -20.98 40.66 28.92
N ARG A 18 -20.74 39.88 29.97
CA ARG A 18 -19.48 39.09 30.10
C ARG A 18 -19.50 37.70 29.47
N ARG A 19 -20.68 37.15 29.14
CA ARG A 19 -20.81 35.85 28.47
C ARG A 19 -20.55 35.94 26.96
N SER A 20 -21.00 37.02 26.31
CA SER A 20 -20.92 37.18 24.85
C SER A 20 -19.48 37.30 24.33
N THR A 21 -18.61 38.08 24.99
CA THR A 21 -17.22 38.27 24.55
C THR A 21 -16.37 37.02 24.74
N ARG A 22 -16.58 36.26 25.82
CA ARG A 22 -15.93 34.96 26.03
C ARG A 22 -16.35 33.93 24.97
N SER A 23 -17.63 33.87 24.64
CA SER A 23 -18.13 33.02 23.56
C SER A 23 -17.60 33.43 22.18
N LEU A 24 -17.45 34.74 21.93
CA LEU A 24 -16.87 35.27 20.69
C LEU A 24 -15.38 34.90 20.55
N VAL A 25 -14.60 35.06 21.62
CA VAL A 25 -13.18 34.69 21.64
C VAL A 25 -12.99 33.18 21.47
N LEU A 26 -13.84 32.37 22.11
CA LEU A 26 -13.84 30.91 21.92
C LEU A 26 -14.18 30.52 20.49
N LEU A 27 -15.18 31.17 19.86
CA LEU A 27 -15.53 30.96 18.45
C LEU A 27 -14.37 31.33 17.51
N LEU A 28 -13.73 32.48 17.74
CA LEU A 28 -12.59 32.94 16.94
C LEU A 28 -11.36 32.04 17.06
N ALA A 29 -11.19 31.33 18.18
CA ALA A 29 -10.14 30.31 18.35
C ALA A 29 -10.54 28.94 17.78
N LEU A 30 -11.83 28.56 17.85
CA LEU A 30 -12.31 27.25 17.43
C LEU A 30 -12.37 27.11 15.91
N VAL A 31 -12.80 28.15 15.18
CA VAL A 31 -12.90 28.12 13.71
C VAL A 31 -11.55 27.82 13.05
N PRO A 32 -10.43 28.52 13.35
CA PRO A 32 -9.14 28.19 12.75
C PRO A 32 -8.64 26.80 13.16
N LEU A 33 -8.93 26.34 14.39
CA LEU A 33 -8.61 24.97 14.81
C LEU A 33 -9.36 23.93 13.97
N ILE A 34 -10.66 24.14 13.71
CA ILE A 34 -11.47 23.29 12.85
C ILE A 34 -10.93 23.32 11.42
N VAL A 35 -10.56 24.49 10.89
CA VAL A 35 -10.00 24.60 9.54
C VAL A 35 -8.66 23.86 9.44
N VAL A 36 -7.76 24.03 10.42
CA VAL A 36 -6.50 23.28 10.49
C VAL A 36 -6.77 21.78 10.58
N PHE A 37 -7.74 21.36 11.40
CA PHE A 37 -8.13 19.96 11.50
C PHE A 37 -8.70 19.41 10.18
N VAL A 38 -9.54 20.18 9.47
CA VAL A 38 -10.09 19.77 8.17
C VAL A 38 -8.98 19.63 7.13
N ILE A 39 -8.05 20.59 7.06
CA ILE A 39 -6.89 20.52 6.15
C ILE A 39 -6.00 19.34 6.51
N ALA A 40 -5.70 19.15 7.79
CA ALA A 40 -4.91 18.03 8.28
C ALA A 40 -5.62 16.69 7.99
N ASN A 41 -6.93 16.60 8.20
CA ASN A 41 -7.68 15.37 7.93
C ASN A 41 -7.78 15.08 6.43
N GLN A 42 -7.90 16.09 5.56
CA GLN A 42 -7.83 15.88 4.11
C GLN A 42 -6.48 15.29 3.67
N ARG A 43 -5.40 15.61 4.40
CA ARG A 43 -4.05 15.12 4.08
C ARG A 43 -3.72 13.76 4.73
N TYR A 44 -4.05 13.60 6.00
CA TYR A 44 -3.61 12.47 6.84
C TYR A 44 -4.72 11.48 7.17
N ARG A 45 -5.99 11.82 6.89
CA ARG A 45 -7.16 10.93 7.00
C ARG A 45 -7.29 10.27 8.38
N TYR A 46 -7.09 11.07 9.43
CA TYR A 46 -7.15 10.62 10.83
C TYR A 46 -8.52 10.07 11.20
N VAL A 47 -9.60 10.72 10.74
CA VAL A 47 -10.98 10.28 11.01
C VAL A 47 -11.24 8.93 10.35
N GLU A 48 -10.86 8.77 9.08
CA GLU A 48 -11.04 7.51 8.36
C GLU A 48 -10.21 6.38 8.98
N SER A 49 -8.98 6.67 9.39
CA SER A 49 -8.12 5.69 10.06
C SER A 49 -8.69 5.26 11.41
N ALA A 50 -9.14 6.20 12.24
CA ALA A 50 -9.76 5.89 13.53
C ALA A 50 -11.10 5.14 13.40
N LEU A 51 -11.91 5.48 12.39
CA LEU A 51 -13.15 4.76 12.08
C LEU A 51 -12.86 3.34 11.59
N PHE A 52 -11.83 3.16 10.76
CA PHE A 52 -11.39 1.84 10.31
C PHE A 52 -10.90 0.99 11.49
N ASP A 53 -10.04 1.54 12.35
CA ASP A 53 -9.54 0.86 13.55
C ASP A 53 -10.70 0.47 14.48
N TRP A 54 -11.67 1.36 14.67
CA TRP A 54 -12.90 1.07 15.43
C TRP A 54 -13.71 -0.05 14.77
N GLN A 55 -13.88 -0.01 13.45
CA GLN A 55 -14.61 -1.04 12.72
C GLN A 55 -13.93 -2.40 12.84
N VAL A 56 -12.61 -2.48 12.64
CA VAL A 56 -11.82 -3.71 12.79
C VAL A 56 -11.93 -4.24 14.22
N PHE A 57 -11.83 -3.37 15.23
CA PHE A 57 -11.96 -3.76 16.64
C PHE A 57 -13.30 -4.45 16.95
N TRP A 58 -14.40 -4.01 16.35
CA TRP A 58 -15.71 -4.64 16.55
C TRP A 58 -16.03 -5.79 15.58
N GLN A 59 -15.25 -5.95 14.49
CA GLN A 59 -15.49 -6.95 13.43
C GLN A 59 -14.38 -8.01 13.32
N SER A 60 -13.51 -8.14 14.33
CA SER A 60 -12.34 -9.04 14.33
C SER A 60 -12.66 -10.51 14.05
N ASP A 61 -13.91 -10.95 14.29
CA ASP A 61 -14.37 -12.33 14.08
C ASP A 61 -15.30 -12.53 12.87
N SER A 62 -15.38 -11.57 11.95
CA SER A 62 -16.19 -11.78 10.74
C SER A 62 -15.64 -12.96 9.92
N LEU A 63 -16.46 -14.00 9.73
CA LEU A 63 -16.15 -15.26 9.00
C LEU A 63 -15.70 -15.07 7.54
N GLN A 64 -15.67 -13.82 7.05
CA GLN A 64 -15.29 -13.42 5.69
C GLN A 64 -13.97 -12.65 5.64
N SER A 65 -13.34 -12.37 6.79
CA SER A 65 -12.02 -11.74 6.85
C SER A 65 -10.91 -12.78 7.01
N ILE A 66 -9.72 -12.50 6.49
CA ILE A 66 -8.53 -13.37 6.65
C ILE A 66 -8.04 -13.39 8.12
N GLY A 67 -8.59 -12.54 9.01
CA GLY A 67 -8.21 -12.48 10.42
C GLY A 67 -6.78 -12.01 10.63
N LEU A 68 -6.33 -10.99 9.86
CA LEU A 68 -4.94 -10.51 9.89
C LEU A 68 -4.49 -10.06 11.29
N ASP A 69 -5.41 -9.59 12.13
CA ASP A 69 -5.20 -9.21 13.52
C ASP A 69 -4.94 -10.40 14.46
N GLN A 70 -5.30 -11.61 14.03
CA GLN A 70 -5.02 -12.86 14.73
C GLN A 70 -3.63 -13.42 14.42
N TYR A 71 -3.00 -12.97 13.32
CA TYR A 71 -1.63 -13.36 13.02
C TYR A 71 -0.69 -12.80 14.09
N ARG A 72 0.26 -13.63 14.50
CA ARG A 72 1.35 -13.25 15.40
C ARG A 72 2.65 -13.52 14.68
N VAL A 73 3.57 -12.58 14.77
CA VAL A 73 4.92 -12.76 14.25
C VAL A 73 5.56 -13.93 15.01
N VAL A 74 5.91 -14.99 14.28
CA VAL A 74 6.61 -16.15 14.84
C VAL A 74 8.13 -15.99 14.67
N THR A 75 8.55 -15.37 13.57
CA THR A 75 9.95 -15.10 13.25
C THR A 75 10.09 -13.61 12.96
N GLU A 76 10.88 -12.91 13.77
CA GLU A 76 11.12 -11.48 13.65
C GLU A 76 12.59 -11.23 13.27
N ALA A 77 12.80 -10.35 12.29
CA ALA A 77 14.13 -9.88 11.87
C ALA A 77 15.17 -11.00 11.62
N GLN A 78 14.74 -12.14 11.07
CA GLN A 78 15.65 -13.21 10.67
C GLN A 78 16.61 -12.71 9.59
N VAL A 79 17.91 -12.79 9.88
CA VAL A 79 18.95 -12.46 8.90
C VAL A 79 18.98 -13.54 7.82
N ILE A 80 19.03 -13.11 6.56
CA ILE A 80 19.22 -13.98 5.40
C ILE A 80 20.73 -14.08 5.14
N ASP A 81 21.36 -15.10 5.71
CA ASP A 81 22.81 -15.29 5.58
C ASP A 81 23.24 -15.40 4.11
N GLY A 82 24.29 -14.66 3.75
CA GLY A 82 24.82 -14.65 2.38
C GLY A 82 24.11 -13.68 1.42
N LEU A 83 23.11 -12.94 1.89
CA LEU A 83 22.43 -11.87 1.15
C LEU A 83 22.66 -10.54 1.90
N GLN A 84 23.42 -9.63 1.28
CA GLN A 84 23.78 -8.33 1.87
C GLN A 84 23.06 -7.16 1.20
N ASP A 85 22.47 -7.41 0.03
CA ASP A 85 21.68 -6.43 -0.71
C ASP A 85 20.26 -6.35 -0.14
N ASP A 86 19.60 -5.22 -0.37
CA ASP A 86 18.21 -5.01 0.05
C ASP A 86 17.29 -5.95 -0.74
N VAL A 87 16.50 -6.73 0.01
CA VAL A 87 15.43 -7.57 -0.56
C VAL A 87 14.15 -6.76 -0.73
N SER A 88 13.44 -7.01 -1.81
CA SER A 88 12.16 -6.41 -2.12
C SER A 88 11.18 -7.47 -2.62
N GLY A 89 9.95 -7.41 -2.12
CA GLY A 89 8.91 -8.41 -2.37
C GLY A 89 9.17 -9.80 -1.77
N LEU A 90 8.10 -10.57 -1.61
CA LEU A 90 8.17 -11.96 -1.17
C LEU A 90 6.95 -12.71 -1.70
N SER A 91 7.16 -13.84 -2.37
CA SER A 91 6.09 -14.69 -2.85
C SER A 91 6.34 -16.14 -2.48
N TYR A 92 5.27 -16.85 -2.09
CA TYR A 92 5.32 -18.26 -1.74
C TYR A 92 5.04 -19.13 -2.97
N ASP A 93 5.95 -20.06 -3.25
CA ASP A 93 5.75 -21.09 -4.25
C ASP A 93 5.20 -22.37 -3.58
N PRO A 94 3.92 -22.73 -3.81
CA PRO A 94 3.33 -23.92 -3.21
C PRO A 94 3.85 -25.24 -3.78
N ASP A 95 4.38 -25.26 -5.01
CA ASP A 95 4.91 -26.46 -5.66
C ASP A 95 6.29 -26.81 -5.10
N ARG A 96 7.14 -25.80 -4.93
CA ARG A 96 8.49 -25.95 -4.36
C ARG A 96 8.52 -25.90 -2.84
N LYS A 97 7.47 -25.36 -2.20
CA LYS A 97 7.41 -25.07 -0.76
C LYS A 97 8.57 -24.18 -0.31
N SER A 98 8.87 -23.19 -1.13
CA SER A 98 9.92 -22.20 -0.93
C SER A 98 9.37 -20.78 -1.11
N LEU A 99 10.16 -19.79 -0.75
CA LEU A 99 9.86 -18.38 -0.95
C LEU A 99 10.76 -17.83 -2.04
N PHE A 100 10.26 -16.88 -2.82
CA PHE A 100 11.05 -16.11 -3.76
C PHE A 100 11.02 -14.63 -3.39
N THR A 101 12.18 -13.99 -3.45
CA THR A 101 12.35 -12.54 -3.27
C THR A 101 13.28 -12.00 -4.36
N VAL A 102 13.30 -10.69 -4.58
CA VAL A 102 14.23 -10.04 -5.51
C VAL A 102 15.13 -9.06 -4.77
N THR A 103 16.26 -8.72 -5.36
CA THR A 103 17.18 -7.68 -4.88
C THR A 103 17.23 -6.51 -5.84
N ASN A 104 17.44 -5.29 -5.32
CA ASN A 104 17.41 -4.06 -6.13
C ASN A 104 18.76 -3.74 -6.83
N GLN A 105 19.86 -3.57 -6.08
CA GLN A 105 21.13 -3.03 -6.57
C GLN A 105 21.92 -4.02 -7.44
N ASN A 106 21.95 -5.29 -7.02
CA ASN A 106 22.45 -6.40 -7.83
C ASN A 106 21.26 -7.31 -8.12
N PRO A 107 20.52 -7.08 -9.22
CA PRO A 107 19.27 -7.77 -9.48
C PRO A 107 19.46 -9.30 -9.52
N GLU A 108 18.85 -9.97 -8.56
CA GLU A 108 18.78 -11.42 -8.47
C GLU A 108 17.38 -11.83 -8.05
N LEU A 109 16.95 -12.98 -8.53
CA LEU A 109 15.85 -13.73 -7.96
C LEU A 109 16.45 -14.73 -6.97
N VAL A 110 16.07 -14.61 -5.71
CA VAL A 110 16.59 -15.44 -4.63
C VAL A 110 15.49 -16.39 -4.17
N GLU A 111 15.79 -17.68 -4.21
CA GLU A 111 14.95 -18.72 -3.62
C GLU A 111 15.40 -18.95 -2.18
N LEU A 112 14.46 -18.84 -1.24
CA LEU A 112 14.65 -19.04 0.19
C LEU A 112 13.82 -20.24 0.66
N SER A 113 14.31 -20.95 1.66
CA SER A 113 13.48 -21.88 2.42
C SER A 113 12.47 -21.12 3.30
N LEU A 114 11.48 -21.83 3.85
CA LEU A 114 10.49 -21.24 4.76
C LEU A 114 11.08 -20.70 6.07
N ASP A 115 12.28 -21.15 6.44
CA ASP A 115 13.07 -20.66 7.57
C ASP A 115 14.10 -19.58 7.17
N GLY A 116 14.04 -19.06 5.94
CA GLY A 116 14.84 -17.91 5.51
C GLY A 116 16.28 -18.22 5.08
N ARG A 117 16.61 -19.50 4.81
CA ARG A 117 17.93 -19.87 4.28
C ARG A 117 17.95 -19.74 2.77
N VAL A 118 19.02 -19.17 2.22
CA VAL A 118 19.23 -19.10 0.77
C VAL A 118 19.41 -20.51 0.20
N LEU A 119 18.52 -20.90 -0.71
CA LEU A 119 18.60 -22.15 -1.47
C LEU A 119 19.32 -21.94 -2.80
N ARG A 120 19.02 -20.82 -3.46
CA ARG A 120 19.52 -20.50 -4.79
C ARG A 120 19.47 -19.01 -5.07
N ARG A 121 20.39 -18.52 -5.89
CA ARG A 121 20.40 -17.17 -6.46
C ARG A 121 20.44 -17.27 -7.97
N ILE A 122 19.58 -16.51 -8.65
CA ILE A 122 19.45 -16.50 -10.10
C ILE A 122 19.64 -15.06 -10.57
N PRO A 123 20.75 -14.73 -11.27
CA PRO A 123 20.98 -13.40 -11.81
C PRO A 123 19.85 -12.93 -12.74
N LEU A 124 19.41 -11.69 -12.53
CA LEU A 124 18.40 -11.00 -13.34
C LEU A 124 19.10 -10.04 -14.31
N VAL A 125 19.33 -10.50 -15.54
CA VAL A 125 20.02 -9.73 -16.58
C VAL A 125 19.05 -8.76 -17.24
N GLY A 126 19.44 -7.49 -17.27
CA GLY A 126 18.66 -6.45 -17.94
C GLY A 126 17.47 -5.93 -17.12
N PHE A 127 17.37 -6.24 -15.82
CA PHE A 127 16.40 -5.66 -14.87
C PHE A 127 16.96 -4.35 -14.30
N GLY A 128 16.09 -3.36 -14.05
CA GLY A 128 16.49 -2.00 -13.66
C GLY A 128 16.41 -1.74 -12.14
N ASP A 129 15.23 -1.96 -11.57
CA ASP A 129 14.94 -1.98 -10.12
C ASP A 129 13.90 -3.07 -9.91
N ALA A 130 14.33 -4.27 -9.50
CA ALA A 130 13.39 -5.35 -9.22
C ALA A 130 12.78 -5.14 -7.83
N GLU A 131 11.47 -4.88 -7.76
CA GLU A 131 10.80 -4.48 -6.50
C GLU A 131 9.78 -5.49 -5.98
N ALA A 132 9.20 -6.30 -6.86
CA ALA A 132 8.28 -7.33 -6.44
C ALA A 132 8.42 -8.57 -7.31
N VAL A 133 8.13 -9.72 -6.72
CA VAL A 133 7.97 -11.01 -7.41
C VAL A 133 6.65 -11.62 -6.97
N GLU A 134 5.96 -12.27 -7.89
CA GLU A 134 4.72 -12.98 -7.59
C GLU A 134 4.64 -14.32 -8.33
N TYR A 135 4.34 -15.38 -7.59
CA TYR A 135 4.05 -16.71 -8.12
C TYR A 135 2.70 -16.70 -8.85
N ILE A 136 2.67 -17.33 -10.03
CA ILE A 136 1.49 -17.36 -10.90
C ILE A 136 0.97 -18.79 -11.04
N SER A 137 1.88 -19.70 -11.36
CA SER A 137 1.64 -21.12 -11.64
C SER A 137 2.99 -21.85 -11.63
N PRO A 138 3.03 -23.20 -11.69
CA PRO A 138 4.29 -23.94 -11.59
C PRO A 138 5.38 -23.41 -12.53
N GLY A 139 6.50 -22.96 -11.95
CA GLY A 139 7.64 -22.42 -12.68
C GLY A 139 7.40 -21.10 -13.41
N THR A 140 6.30 -20.39 -13.17
CA THR A 140 5.99 -19.10 -13.79
C THR A 140 5.77 -18.03 -12.73
N TYR A 141 6.49 -16.91 -12.86
CA TYR A 141 6.43 -15.79 -11.93
C TYR A 141 6.36 -14.48 -12.72
N VAL A 142 5.93 -13.41 -12.06
CA VAL A 142 6.04 -12.06 -12.58
C VAL A 142 6.92 -11.24 -11.67
N ILE A 143 7.85 -10.48 -12.25
CA ILE A 143 8.67 -9.49 -11.55
C ILE A 143 8.26 -8.09 -11.99
N SER A 144 8.16 -7.14 -11.05
CA SER A 144 8.06 -5.72 -11.38
C SER A 144 9.45 -5.08 -11.52
N ASP A 145 9.64 -4.27 -12.56
CA ASP A 145 10.84 -3.45 -12.77
C ASP A 145 10.44 -1.96 -12.68
N GLU A 146 10.71 -1.34 -11.53
CA GLU A 146 10.18 -0.03 -11.14
C GLU A 146 10.65 1.07 -12.10
N ARG A 147 11.96 1.18 -12.33
CA ARG A 147 12.56 2.22 -13.18
C ARG A 147 12.04 2.22 -14.60
N ARG A 148 11.69 1.04 -15.13
CA ARG A 148 11.19 0.88 -16.50
C ARG A 148 9.67 0.71 -16.58
N LEU A 149 8.98 0.75 -15.44
CA LEU A 149 7.52 0.60 -15.31
C LEU A 149 6.99 -0.57 -16.13
N ARG A 150 7.60 -1.74 -15.96
CA ARG A 150 7.24 -2.95 -16.69
C ARG A 150 7.10 -4.14 -15.75
N LEU A 151 6.19 -5.03 -16.13
CA LEU A 151 6.01 -6.34 -15.52
C LEU A 151 6.65 -7.36 -16.46
N ILE A 152 7.40 -8.29 -15.90
CA ILE A 152 8.22 -9.24 -16.67
C ILE A 152 7.82 -10.64 -16.24
N GLN A 153 7.23 -11.41 -17.15
CA GLN A 153 6.92 -12.82 -16.91
C GLN A 153 8.18 -13.65 -17.11
N ILE A 154 8.59 -14.35 -16.05
CA ILE A 154 9.78 -15.20 -16.05
C ILE A 154 9.39 -16.67 -15.85
N HIS A 155 10.24 -17.56 -16.33
CA HIS A 155 10.11 -18.99 -16.14
C HIS A 155 11.31 -19.54 -15.36
N VAL A 156 11.06 -20.30 -14.31
CA VAL A 156 12.10 -20.87 -13.45
C VAL A 156 11.93 -22.38 -13.31
N ASP A 157 12.99 -23.09 -13.65
CA ASP A 157 13.16 -24.52 -13.43
C ASP A 157 14.46 -24.79 -12.63
N ASP A 158 14.72 -26.06 -12.34
CA ASP A 158 15.89 -26.48 -11.56
C ASP A 158 17.22 -26.17 -12.28
N ASN A 159 17.20 -25.95 -13.59
CA ASN A 159 18.37 -25.70 -14.42
C ASN A 159 18.61 -24.21 -14.71
N THR A 160 17.64 -23.33 -14.42
CA THR A 160 17.70 -21.88 -14.73
C THR A 160 18.91 -21.18 -14.10
N LYS A 161 19.94 -20.84 -14.88
CA LYS A 161 21.16 -20.21 -14.35
C LYS A 161 21.14 -18.69 -14.38
N SER A 162 20.26 -18.10 -15.17
CA SER A 162 20.05 -16.65 -15.28
C SER A 162 18.70 -16.39 -15.94
N LEU A 163 18.15 -15.20 -15.75
CA LEU A 163 16.94 -14.73 -16.40
C LEU A 163 17.25 -13.45 -17.17
N ASP A 164 17.01 -13.42 -18.48
CA ASP A 164 17.21 -12.23 -19.30
C ASP A 164 15.87 -11.57 -19.61
N ALA A 165 15.69 -10.33 -19.15
CA ALA A 165 14.48 -9.56 -19.40
C ALA A 165 14.19 -9.41 -20.91
N ALA A 166 15.22 -9.31 -21.75
CA ALA A 166 15.04 -9.15 -23.20
C ALA A 166 14.41 -10.39 -23.88
N GLN A 167 14.49 -11.56 -23.24
CA GLN A 167 13.91 -12.82 -23.71
C GLN A 167 12.55 -13.14 -23.10
N ALA A 168 12.12 -12.35 -22.11
CA ALA A 168 10.88 -12.55 -21.37
C ALA A 168 9.70 -11.79 -21.99
N GLU A 169 8.48 -12.27 -21.75
CA GLU A 169 7.28 -11.49 -22.06
C GLU A 169 7.17 -10.31 -21.10
N GLN A 170 6.99 -9.11 -21.64
CA GLN A 170 6.96 -7.87 -20.89
C GLN A 170 5.66 -7.13 -21.13
N LEU A 171 5.12 -6.52 -20.08
CA LEU A 171 3.97 -5.64 -20.13
C LEU A 171 4.30 -4.28 -19.52
N THR A 172 4.09 -3.22 -20.27
CA THR A 172 4.11 -1.83 -19.79
C THR A 172 2.67 -1.32 -19.73
N LEU A 173 2.24 -0.79 -18.58
CA LEU A 173 0.83 -0.41 -18.39
C LEU A 173 0.47 0.96 -19.00
N GLY A 174 1.42 1.65 -19.66
CA GLY A 174 1.17 2.91 -20.35
C GLY A 174 0.76 4.07 -19.43
N ILE A 175 0.95 3.93 -18.12
CA ILE A 175 0.64 4.97 -17.13
C ILE A 175 1.85 5.89 -17.01
N PRO A 176 1.70 7.22 -17.15
CA PRO A 176 2.83 8.15 -17.07
C PRO A 176 3.58 8.01 -15.74
N ALA A 177 4.91 7.89 -15.82
CA ALA A 177 5.77 7.99 -14.66
C ALA A 177 5.62 9.39 -14.02
N SER A 178 5.45 9.46 -12.70
CA SER A 178 5.63 10.71 -11.96
C SER A 178 6.73 10.52 -10.91
N GLY A 179 7.98 10.73 -11.32
CA GLY A 179 9.16 10.55 -10.47
C GLY A 179 9.55 9.07 -10.25
N ASN A 180 10.28 8.81 -9.15
CA ASN A 180 10.77 7.49 -8.73
C ASN A 180 9.69 6.74 -7.93
N LYS A 181 8.54 6.48 -8.54
CA LYS A 181 7.36 5.89 -7.87
C LYS A 181 6.68 4.90 -8.79
N GLY A 182 7.21 3.69 -8.88
CA GLY A 182 6.73 2.64 -9.78
C GLY A 182 5.93 1.53 -9.10
N TYR A 183 6.13 0.30 -9.57
CA TYR A 183 5.32 -0.86 -9.22
C TYR A 183 5.95 -1.63 -8.05
N GLU A 184 5.46 -1.38 -6.85
CA GLU A 184 6.04 -1.86 -5.58
C GLU A 184 5.47 -3.21 -5.11
N GLY A 185 4.32 -3.61 -5.63
CA GLY A 185 3.61 -4.79 -5.12
C GLY A 185 2.86 -5.52 -6.19
N LEU A 186 2.86 -6.84 -6.08
CA LEU A 186 2.16 -7.76 -6.97
C LEU A 186 1.34 -8.74 -6.13
N ALA A 187 0.16 -9.10 -6.62
CA ALA A 187 -0.66 -10.16 -6.04
C ALA A 187 -1.46 -10.85 -7.14
N TYR A 188 -1.43 -12.17 -7.19
CA TYR A 188 -2.12 -12.93 -8.23
C TYR A 188 -3.36 -13.66 -7.70
N ASP A 189 -4.50 -13.44 -8.35
CA ASP A 189 -5.72 -14.21 -8.14
C ASP A 189 -5.78 -15.33 -9.19
N SER A 190 -5.39 -16.54 -8.77
CA SER A 190 -5.33 -17.72 -9.65
C SER A 190 -6.71 -18.21 -10.11
N VAL A 191 -7.76 -17.99 -9.31
CA VAL A 191 -9.14 -18.35 -9.66
C VAL A 191 -9.70 -17.37 -10.70
N GLY A 192 -9.53 -16.07 -10.44
CA GLY A 192 -9.96 -14.99 -11.32
C GLY A 192 -9.05 -14.73 -12.52
N LYS A 193 -7.85 -15.34 -12.56
CA LYS A 193 -6.81 -15.17 -13.56
C LYS A 193 -6.45 -13.70 -13.83
N ARG A 194 -6.13 -12.99 -12.75
CA ARG A 194 -5.83 -11.56 -12.78
C ARG A 194 -4.69 -11.21 -11.83
N LEU A 195 -3.81 -10.33 -12.29
CA LEU A 195 -2.71 -9.80 -11.53
C LEU A 195 -3.09 -8.41 -11.01
N PHE A 196 -2.91 -8.17 -9.71
CA PHE A 196 -3.01 -6.86 -9.11
C PHE A 196 -1.62 -6.26 -8.98
N VAL A 197 -1.49 -4.99 -9.35
CA VAL A 197 -0.24 -4.22 -9.29
C VAL A 197 -0.47 -3.01 -8.40
N ALA A 198 0.32 -2.91 -7.34
CA ALA A 198 0.29 -1.78 -6.42
C ALA A 198 1.29 -0.71 -6.86
N ARG A 199 0.84 0.54 -6.81
CA ARG A 199 1.68 1.73 -6.98
C ARG A 199 1.56 2.57 -5.71
N GLU A 200 2.69 2.86 -5.09
CA GLU A 200 2.70 3.46 -3.75
C GLU A 200 2.19 4.90 -3.73
N ARG A 201 2.61 5.75 -4.68
CA ARG A 201 2.38 7.20 -4.61
C ARG A 201 2.23 7.88 -5.99
N ASP A 202 1.62 9.06 -5.96
CA ASP A 202 1.44 10.00 -7.09
C ASP A 202 0.83 9.44 -8.39
N PRO A 203 -0.39 8.89 -8.38
CA PRO A 203 -1.25 8.62 -7.23
C PRO A 203 -1.05 7.19 -6.70
N VAL A 204 -1.57 6.93 -5.49
CA VAL A 204 -1.76 5.57 -4.99
C VAL A 204 -2.73 4.85 -5.91
N GLN A 205 -2.37 3.66 -6.41
CA GLN A 205 -3.23 2.89 -7.32
C GLN A 205 -3.14 1.39 -7.06
N ILE A 206 -4.25 0.70 -7.29
CA ILE A 206 -4.30 -0.76 -7.42
C ILE A 206 -4.80 -1.07 -8.83
N ILE A 207 -3.90 -1.52 -9.70
CA ILE A 207 -4.21 -1.76 -11.10
C ILE A 207 -4.49 -3.26 -11.27
N GLU A 208 -5.63 -3.59 -11.85
CA GLU A 208 -5.98 -4.97 -12.21
C GLU A 208 -5.59 -5.23 -13.67
N VAL A 209 -4.79 -6.26 -13.87
CA VAL A 209 -4.30 -6.72 -15.16
C VAL A 209 -4.88 -8.10 -15.45
N ARG A 210 -5.58 -8.23 -16.57
CA ARG A 210 -6.10 -9.52 -17.08
C ARG A 210 -5.42 -9.86 -18.39
N GLY A 211 -5.26 -11.15 -18.67
CA GLY A 211 -4.61 -11.62 -19.90
C GLY A 211 -3.08 -11.51 -19.89
N PHE A 212 -2.49 -11.09 -18.76
CA PHE A 212 -1.07 -11.15 -18.44
C PHE A 212 -0.92 -11.53 -16.96
N PRO A 213 0.04 -12.38 -16.58
CA PRO A 213 0.93 -13.16 -17.45
C PRO A 213 0.16 -14.16 -18.32
N ARG A 214 0.70 -14.50 -19.49
CA ARG A 214 0.12 -15.54 -20.34
C ARG A 214 0.53 -16.90 -19.83
N THR A 215 -0.43 -17.63 -19.26
CA THR A 215 -0.23 -19.02 -18.84
C THR A 215 -0.49 -20.02 -19.97
N ASN A 216 -1.05 -19.58 -21.10
CA ASN A 216 -1.24 -20.39 -22.31
C ASN A 216 -1.01 -19.52 -23.56
N SER A 217 0.02 -19.87 -24.33
CA SER A 217 0.43 -19.14 -25.54
C SER A 217 -0.58 -19.19 -26.68
N GLU A 218 -1.53 -20.14 -26.68
CA GLU A 218 -2.52 -20.32 -27.74
C GLU A 218 -3.85 -19.58 -27.48
N ALA A 219 -4.08 -19.08 -26.27
CA ALA A 219 -5.30 -18.36 -25.95
C ALA A 219 -5.23 -16.92 -26.53
N PRO A 220 -6.29 -16.43 -27.20
CA PRO A 220 -6.31 -15.05 -27.68
C PRO A 220 -6.12 -14.08 -26.52
N GLY A 221 -5.09 -13.25 -26.60
CA GLY A 221 -4.68 -12.33 -25.55
C GLY A 221 -5.67 -11.18 -25.39
N ASN A 222 -6.65 -11.33 -24.50
CA ASN A 222 -7.52 -10.24 -24.07
C ASN A 222 -6.85 -9.46 -22.93
N LEU A 223 -5.76 -8.76 -23.26
CA LEU A 223 -5.07 -7.89 -22.32
C LEU A 223 -6.01 -6.76 -21.91
N GLN A 224 -6.31 -6.65 -20.61
CA GLN A 224 -7.09 -5.55 -20.04
C GLN A 224 -6.34 -4.97 -18.85
N VAL A 225 -6.21 -3.65 -18.83
CA VAL A 225 -5.65 -2.89 -17.72
C VAL A 225 -6.77 -2.05 -17.14
N ILE A 226 -7.16 -2.35 -15.91
CA ILE A 226 -8.31 -1.75 -15.24
C ILE A 226 -7.79 -1.00 -14.01
N SER A 227 -8.04 0.30 -13.98
CA SER A 227 -7.72 1.16 -12.83
C SER A 227 -8.98 1.89 -12.37
N ASN A 228 -9.10 2.19 -11.08
CA ASN A 228 -10.23 2.92 -10.53
C ASN A 228 -9.76 4.03 -9.58
N SER A 229 -9.46 5.21 -10.14
CA SER A 229 -8.94 6.34 -9.37
C SER A 229 -9.88 6.81 -8.25
N LYS A 230 -11.21 6.59 -8.37
CA LYS A 230 -12.17 6.94 -7.32
C LYS A 230 -12.12 5.97 -6.14
N ARG A 231 -11.95 4.67 -6.40
CA ARG A 231 -11.69 3.66 -5.37
C ARG A 231 -10.32 3.93 -4.73
N ASP A 232 -9.31 4.16 -5.56
CA ASP A 232 -7.91 4.24 -5.12
C ASP A 232 -7.60 5.53 -4.36
N GLY A 233 -8.28 6.64 -4.69
CA GLY A 233 -8.22 7.87 -3.89
C GLY A 233 -8.79 7.74 -2.47
N ARG A 234 -9.41 6.60 -2.13
CA ARG A 234 -9.85 6.25 -0.76
C ARG A 234 -8.86 5.34 -0.03
N LEU A 235 -7.75 4.94 -0.65
CA LEU A 235 -6.70 4.18 0.02
C LEU A 235 -5.92 5.09 0.98
N SER A 236 -5.77 4.64 2.22
CA SER A 236 -4.93 5.33 3.21
C SER A 236 -3.53 4.77 3.09
N VAL A 237 -2.56 5.61 2.74
CA VAL A 237 -1.13 5.27 2.74
C VAL A 237 -0.49 6.10 3.85
N ARG A 238 0.27 5.44 4.71
CA ARG A 238 0.95 6.08 5.86
C ARG A 238 2.17 6.88 5.41
#